data_AF-A0AAW8HGL9-F1
#
_entry.id   AF-A0AAW8HGL9-F1
#
_cell.length_a   1.000
_cell.length_b   1.000
_cell.length_c   1.000
_cell.angle_alpha   90.00
_cell.angle_beta   90.00
_cell.angle_gamma   90.00
#
_symmetry.space_group_name_H-M   'P 1'
#
loop_
_entity.id
_entity.type
_entity.pdbx_description
1 polymer ?
#
loop_
_entity_poly.entity_id
_entity_poly.type
_entity_poly.pdbx_seq_one_letter_code
_entity_poly.pdbx_strand_id
1 'polypeptide(L)'
;MQTQITCGDHRNFTFSNDIHIKAGFHLTVFIADNCSITAGAESYIQCRNNCVVIAGDNSSIDTGAFCNVITGSDSTVTAGPGSSVAAGEGTEIRFQWWCGNDLETTIGKVGEKGLMPAVKYLIVDGRITAIN
;
A
#
# COMPACT_ATOMS: atom_id res chain seq x y z
N MET A 1 -13.61 8.47 -17.64
CA MET A 1 -14.01 9.68 -16.88
C MET A 1 -13.49 9.46 -15.48
N GLN A 2 -12.45 10.16 -15.05
CA GLN A 2 -11.89 9.97 -13.69
C GLN A 2 -12.71 10.80 -12.71
N THR A 3 -13.22 10.15 -11.66
CA THR A 3 -13.93 10.85 -10.59
C THR A 3 -12.90 11.22 -9.52
N GLN A 4 -12.68 12.53 -9.33
CA GLN A 4 -11.80 13.03 -8.28
C GLN A 4 -12.63 13.45 -7.07
N ILE A 5 -12.21 13.00 -5.89
CA ILE A 5 -12.84 13.31 -4.61
C ILE A 5 -11.79 13.91 -3.70
N THR A 6 -12.10 15.08 -3.15
CA THR A 6 -11.25 15.76 -2.17
C THR A 6 -12.05 16.07 -0.92
N CYS A 7 -11.51 15.69 0.22
CA CYS A 7 -12.19 15.79 1.51
C CYS A 7 -11.19 15.99 2.64
N GLY A 8 -11.68 16.44 3.79
CA GLY A 8 -10.89 16.60 5.00
C GLY A 8 -10.68 15.28 5.74
N ASP A 9 -10.45 15.38 7.04
CA ASP A 9 -10.04 14.29 7.91
C ASP A 9 -11.24 13.45 8.41
N HIS A 10 -10.97 12.28 8.99
CA HIS A 10 -11.95 11.42 9.68
C HIS A 10 -13.13 11.01 8.80
N ARG A 11 -12.84 10.46 7.61
CA ARG A 11 -13.86 10.06 6.64
C ARG A 11 -13.74 8.60 6.28
N ASN A 12 -14.91 8.01 6.00
CA ASN A 12 -15.05 6.66 5.49
C ASN A 12 -15.51 6.72 4.04
N PHE A 13 -14.82 5.99 3.18
CA PHE A 13 -15.07 5.98 1.76
C PHE A 13 -15.22 4.56 1.24
N THR A 14 -16.18 4.38 0.35
CA THR A 14 -16.32 3.15 -0.43
C THR A 14 -16.65 3.53 -1.85
N PHE A 15 -15.76 3.17 -2.77
CA PHE A 15 -15.97 3.45 -4.18
C PHE A 15 -15.65 2.24 -5.06
N SER A 16 -16.15 2.32 -6.30
CA SER A 16 -15.89 1.34 -7.35
C SER A 16 -14.54 1.61 -8.03
N ASN A 17 -14.46 1.47 -9.35
CA ASN A 17 -13.21 1.57 -10.11
C ASN A 17 -12.95 3.00 -10.59
N ASP A 18 -11.71 3.26 -11.01
CA ASP A 18 -11.30 4.48 -11.72
C ASP A 18 -11.53 5.79 -10.93
N ILE A 19 -11.28 5.74 -9.62
CA ILE A 19 -11.45 6.85 -8.68
C ILE A 19 -10.09 7.39 -8.23
N HIS A 20 -10.03 8.72 -8.08
CA HIS A 20 -8.89 9.40 -7.48
C HIS A 20 -9.34 10.10 -6.19
N ILE A 21 -8.75 9.73 -5.06
CA ILE A 21 -9.06 10.30 -3.74
C ILE A 21 -7.84 11.05 -3.24
N LYS A 22 -8.06 12.29 -2.82
CA LYS A 22 -7.10 13.04 -2.02
C LYS A 22 -7.78 13.49 -0.74
N ALA A 23 -7.28 13.00 0.39
CA ALA A 23 -7.96 13.18 1.65
C ALA A 23 -6.96 13.37 2.78
N GLY A 24 -7.47 13.87 3.90
CA GLY A 24 -6.67 14.22 5.07
C GLY A 24 -6.23 13.01 5.90
N PHE A 25 -6.06 13.18 7.20
CA PHE A 25 -5.64 12.09 8.09
C PHE A 25 -6.83 11.29 8.66
N HIS A 26 -6.53 10.13 9.26
CA HIS A 26 -7.51 9.27 9.93
C HIS A 26 -8.65 8.82 9.00
N LEU A 27 -8.31 8.24 7.85
CA LEU A 27 -9.30 7.80 6.87
C LEU A 27 -9.51 6.30 6.92
N THR A 28 -10.71 5.86 6.55
CA THR A 28 -10.95 4.46 6.18
C THR A 28 -11.42 4.42 4.73
N VAL A 29 -10.63 3.83 3.84
CA VAL A 29 -10.94 3.79 2.40
C VAL A 29 -11.02 2.36 1.93
N PHE A 30 -12.14 2.00 1.29
CA PHE A 30 -12.31 0.75 0.56
C PHE A 30 -12.54 1.07 -0.91
N ILE A 31 -11.70 0.55 -1.79
CA ILE A 31 -11.80 0.85 -3.22
C ILE A 31 -11.54 -0.37 -4.08
N ALA A 32 -12.12 -0.39 -5.28
CA ALA A 32 -11.96 -1.49 -6.21
C ALA A 32 -10.66 -1.36 -7.04
N ASP A 33 -10.72 -1.56 -8.34
CA ASP A 33 -9.55 -1.64 -9.22
C ASP A 33 -9.20 -0.27 -9.86
N ASN A 34 -7.96 -0.10 -10.30
CA ASN A 34 -7.47 1.05 -11.09
C ASN A 34 -7.65 2.42 -10.40
N CYS A 35 -7.41 2.48 -9.10
CA CYS A 35 -7.65 3.69 -8.31
C CYS A 35 -6.36 4.33 -7.80
N SER A 36 -6.41 5.63 -7.53
CA SER A 36 -5.32 6.34 -6.88
C SER A 36 -5.80 6.99 -5.60
N ILE A 37 -5.08 6.76 -4.50
CA ILE A 37 -5.45 7.24 -3.17
C ILE A 37 -4.24 7.97 -2.60
N THR A 38 -4.47 9.21 -2.15
CA THR A 38 -3.55 9.96 -1.31
C THR A 38 -4.25 10.26 0.01
N ALA A 39 -3.73 9.69 1.09
CA ALA A 39 -4.23 9.85 2.45
C ALA A 39 -3.12 10.39 3.36
N GLY A 40 -3.52 11.06 4.44
CA GLY A 40 -2.64 11.46 5.53
C GLY A 40 -2.28 10.30 6.45
N ALA A 41 -1.70 10.63 7.60
CA ALA A 41 -1.33 9.67 8.64
C ALA A 41 -2.56 8.95 9.24
N GLU A 42 -2.29 7.86 9.97
CA GLU A 42 -3.30 7.09 10.72
C GLU A 42 -4.45 6.56 9.85
N SER A 43 -4.19 6.28 8.57
CA SER A 43 -5.23 5.87 7.64
C SER A 43 -5.26 4.35 7.46
N TYR A 44 -6.47 3.81 7.33
CA TYR A 44 -6.74 2.44 6.91
C TYR A 44 -7.19 2.43 5.46
N ILE A 45 -6.46 1.72 4.60
CA ILE A 45 -6.73 1.70 3.17
C ILE A 45 -6.76 0.26 2.69
N GLN A 46 -7.87 -0.13 2.06
CA GLN A 46 -7.99 -1.39 1.36
C GLN A 46 -8.33 -1.13 -0.12
N CYS A 47 -7.48 -1.60 -1.02
CA CYS A 47 -7.73 -1.51 -2.45
C CYS A 47 -7.57 -2.86 -3.15
N ARG A 48 -8.21 -3.02 -4.31
CA ARG A 48 -8.07 -4.22 -5.13
C ARG A 48 -6.84 -4.12 -6.02
N ASN A 49 -6.94 -4.34 -7.33
CA ASN A 49 -5.77 -4.46 -8.20
C ASN A 49 -5.44 -3.15 -8.93
N ASN A 50 -4.18 -3.02 -9.36
CA ASN A 50 -3.69 -1.91 -10.19
C ASN A 50 -3.91 -0.53 -9.57
N CYS A 51 -3.79 -0.45 -8.24
CA CYS A 51 -3.99 0.79 -7.51
C CYS A 51 -2.67 1.47 -7.14
N VAL A 52 -2.71 2.79 -6.98
CA VAL A 52 -1.62 3.58 -6.43
C VAL A 52 -2.06 4.13 -5.09
N VAL A 53 -1.36 3.78 -4.01
CA VAL A 53 -1.69 4.20 -2.65
C VAL A 53 -0.53 4.98 -2.07
N ILE A 54 -0.80 6.20 -1.63
CA ILE A 54 0.12 7.05 -0.88
C ILE A 54 -0.54 7.34 0.46
N ALA A 55 0.07 6.92 1.57
CA ALA A 55 -0.41 7.19 2.92
C ALA A 55 0.68 7.81 3.80
N GLY A 56 0.26 8.51 4.85
CA GLY A 56 1.19 9.03 5.85
C GLY A 56 1.64 7.97 6.86
N ASP A 57 2.29 8.43 7.92
CA ASP A 57 2.79 7.58 9.01
C ASP A 57 1.67 6.83 9.75
N ASN A 58 2.03 5.74 10.42
CA ASN A 58 1.13 4.92 11.24
C ASN A 58 -0.12 4.44 10.49
N SER A 59 0.02 4.15 9.20
CA SER A 59 -1.09 3.73 8.34
C SER A 59 -1.11 2.22 8.16
N SER A 60 -2.30 1.66 7.93
CA SER A 60 -2.51 0.25 7.63
C SER A 60 -3.07 0.11 6.22
N ILE A 61 -2.34 -0.58 5.35
CA ILE A 61 -2.63 -0.63 3.92
C ILE A 61 -2.71 -2.10 3.49
N ASP A 62 -3.82 -2.47 2.85
CA ASP A 62 -4.03 -3.77 2.23
C ASP A 62 -4.35 -3.59 0.75
N THR A 63 -3.53 -4.17 -0.12
CA THR A 63 -3.64 -4.01 -1.56
C THR A 63 -3.66 -5.34 -2.28
N GLY A 64 -4.43 -5.42 -3.37
CA GLY A 64 -4.40 -6.55 -4.29
C GLY A 64 -3.15 -6.55 -5.18
N ALA A 65 -3.25 -7.21 -6.33
CA ALA A 65 -2.13 -7.41 -7.25
C ALA A 65 -1.76 -6.14 -8.02
N PHE A 66 -0.49 -6.05 -8.42
CA PHE A 66 0.04 -4.98 -9.29
C PHE A 66 -0.18 -3.56 -8.76
N CYS A 67 -0.19 -3.39 -7.44
CA CYS A 67 -0.34 -2.09 -6.81
C CYS A 67 1.01 -1.42 -6.54
N ASN A 68 1.02 -0.10 -6.46
CA ASN A 68 2.18 0.68 -6.02
C ASN A 68 1.84 1.38 -4.72
N VAL A 69 2.55 1.05 -3.66
CA VAL A 69 2.29 1.57 -2.32
C VAL A 69 3.46 2.41 -1.84
N ILE A 70 3.18 3.62 -1.36
CA ILE A 70 4.12 4.49 -0.67
C ILE A 70 3.49 4.82 0.68
N THR A 71 4.18 4.51 1.77
CA THR A 71 3.69 4.84 3.11
C THR A 71 4.78 5.48 3.98
N GLY A 72 4.33 6.19 5.00
CA GLY A 72 5.20 6.77 6.02
C GLY A 72 5.85 5.74 6.93
N SER A 73 6.38 6.22 8.06
CA SER A 73 6.97 5.40 9.12
C SER A 73 5.92 4.63 9.92
N ASP A 74 6.36 3.63 10.67
CA ASP A 74 5.56 2.86 11.64
C ASP A 74 4.25 2.30 11.08
N SER A 75 4.23 1.98 9.79
CA SER A 75 3.04 1.52 9.09
C SER A 75 3.01 -0.01 8.98
N THR A 76 1.88 -0.55 8.52
CA THR A 76 1.77 -1.96 8.13
C THR A 76 1.23 -2.06 6.72
N VAL A 77 1.95 -2.74 5.83
CA VAL A 77 1.54 -2.90 4.44
C VAL A 77 1.41 -4.38 4.11
N THR A 78 0.26 -4.76 3.57
CA THR A 78 0.05 -6.04 2.88
C THR A 78 -0.10 -5.75 1.39
N ALA A 79 0.80 -6.31 0.59
CA ALA A 79 0.86 -6.08 -0.83
C ALA A 79 0.69 -7.39 -1.59
N GLY A 80 -0.27 -7.41 -2.52
CA GLY A 80 -0.53 -8.56 -3.37
C GLY A 80 0.60 -8.86 -4.39
N PRO A 81 0.46 -9.96 -5.16
CA PRO A 81 1.46 -10.37 -6.13
C PRO A 81 1.76 -9.29 -7.19
N GLY A 82 3.05 -9.09 -7.48
CA GLY A 82 3.50 -8.10 -8.47
C GLY A 82 3.40 -6.65 -8.00
N SER A 83 3.03 -6.41 -6.75
CA SER A 83 2.96 -5.06 -6.18
C SER A 83 4.34 -4.57 -5.71
N SER A 84 4.57 -3.27 -5.82
CA SER A 84 5.77 -2.61 -5.31
C SER A 84 5.45 -1.75 -4.09
N VAL A 85 6.35 -1.74 -3.10
CA VAL A 85 6.15 -1.01 -1.85
C VAL A 85 7.40 -0.22 -1.50
N ALA A 86 7.23 1.07 -1.21
CA ALA A 86 8.22 1.90 -0.55
C ALA A 86 7.63 2.38 0.79
N ALA A 87 8.40 2.29 1.86
CA ALA A 87 7.90 2.64 3.19
C ALA A 87 8.95 3.33 4.06
N GLY A 88 8.49 4.05 5.08
CA GLY A 88 9.32 4.67 6.10
C GLY A 88 9.83 3.67 7.14
N GLU A 89 10.69 4.17 8.04
CA GLU A 89 11.30 3.38 9.12
C GLU A 89 10.24 2.79 10.06
N GLY A 90 10.51 1.62 10.63
CA GLY A 90 9.59 0.93 11.55
C GLY A 90 8.44 0.20 10.84
N THR A 91 8.27 0.38 9.54
CA THR A 91 7.19 -0.27 8.77
C THR A 91 7.43 -1.75 8.55
N GLU A 92 6.37 -2.54 8.69
CA GLU A 92 6.36 -3.95 8.30
C GLU A 92 5.65 -4.13 6.96
N ILE A 93 6.33 -4.76 6.00
CA ILE A 93 5.81 -5.05 4.67
C ILE A 93 5.63 -6.55 4.53
N ARG A 94 4.40 -6.97 4.20
CA ARG A 94 4.01 -8.35 3.86
C ARG A 94 3.77 -8.42 2.36
N PHE A 95 4.64 -9.10 1.63
CA PHE A 95 4.46 -9.38 0.23
C PHE A 95 3.82 -10.74 0.04
N GLN A 96 2.67 -10.78 -0.62
CA GLN A 96 2.04 -12.01 -1.06
C GLN A 96 2.51 -12.36 -2.47
N TRP A 97 2.80 -13.63 -2.71
CA TRP A 97 3.30 -14.10 -3.99
C TRP A 97 2.93 -15.56 -4.22
N TRP A 98 2.90 -15.98 -5.49
CA TRP A 98 2.54 -17.35 -5.85
C TRP A 98 3.78 -18.24 -5.96
N CYS A 99 3.86 -19.26 -5.11
CA CYS A 99 4.81 -20.35 -5.22
C CYS A 99 4.11 -21.55 -5.88
N GLY A 100 4.06 -21.55 -7.21
CA GLY A 100 3.24 -22.52 -7.95
C GLY A 100 1.75 -22.23 -7.73
N ASN A 101 1.04 -23.14 -7.06
CA ASN A 101 -0.38 -22.99 -6.75
C ASN A 101 -0.65 -22.44 -5.34
N ASP A 102 0.39 -22.29 -4.52
CA ASP A 102 0.27 -21.86 -3.13
C ASP A 102 0.54 -20.36 -3.01
N LEU A 103 -0.33 -19.65 -2.29
CA LEU A 103 -0.14 -18.24 -1.98
C LEU A 103 0.72 -18.13 -0.72
N GLU A 104 1.95 -17.65 -0.90
CA GLU A 104 2.92 -17.49 0.16
C GLU A 104 3.04 -16.02 0.57
N THR A 105 3.55 -15.78 1.78
CA THR A 105 3.79 -14.44 2.31
C THR A 105 5.22 -14.29 2.82
N THR A 106 5.95 -13.32 2.28
CA THR A 106 7.28 -12.94 2.77
C THR A 106 7.19 -11.60 3.50
N ILE A 107 7.75 -11.54 4.71
CA ILE A 107 7.68 -10.35 5.57
C ILE A 107 9.04 -9.68 5.63
N GLY A 108 9.08 -8.36 5.45
CA GLY A 108 10.26 -7.53 5.62
C GLY A 108 9.97 -6.34 6.52
N LYS A 109 10.87 -6.06 7.46
CA LYS A 109 10.81 -4.86 8.30
C LYS A 109 11.76 -3.80 7.77
N VAL A 110 11.29 -2.57 7.69
CA VAL A 110 12.07 -1.41 7.25
C VAL A 110 12.76 -0.77 8.45
N GLY A 111 14.06 -0.51 8.37
CA GLY A 111 14.87 0.05 9.45
C GLY A 111 15.77 -0.95 10.18
N GLU A 112 16.34 -0.52 11.30
CA GLU A 112 17.42 -1.04 12.17
C GLU A 112 18.40 -2.12 11.65
N LYS A 113 17.96 -3.19 10.98
CA LYS A 113 18.81 -4.26 10.38
C LYS A 113 18.19 -4.93 9.15
N GLY A 114 17.12 -4.37 8.58
CA GLY A 114 16.30 -4.98 7.54
C GLY A 114 16.32 -4.19 6.23
N LEU A 115 15.14 -3.90 5.70
CA LEU A 115 14.96 -3.11 4.49
C LEU A 115 15.34 -1.65 4.73
N MET A 116 15.86 -0.98 3.70
CA MET A 116 16.22 0.42 3.75
C MET A 116 14.97 1.30 3.63
N PRO A 117 14.82 2.35 4.45
CA PRO A 117 13.69 3.27 4.36
C PRO A 117 13.72 4.05 3.04
N ALA A 118 12.53 4.41 2.54
CA ALA A 118 12.32 5.13 1.28
C ALA A 118 12.88 4.43 0.02
N VAL A 119 13.29 3.15 0.12
CA VAL A 119 13.63 2.31 -1.01
C VAL A 119 12.40 1.53 -1.44
N LYS A 120 12.20 1.41 -2.75
CA LYS A 120 11.10 0.64 -3.32
C LYS A 120 11.50 -0.83 -3.44
N TYR A 121 10.61 -1.71 -3.01
CA TYR A 121 10.82 -3.15 -3.01
C TYR A 121 9.73 -3.87 -3.80
N LEU A 122 10.11 -5.00 -4.39
CA LEU A 122 9.24 -5.96 -5.06
C LEU A 122 9.60 -7.37 -4.59
N ILE A 123 8.62 -8.26 -4.55
CA ILE A 123 8.86 -9.69 -4.32
C ILE A 123 9.20 -10.39 -5.64
N VAL A 124 10.36 -11.06 -5.69
CA VAL A 124 10.83 -11.85 -6.84
C VAL A 124 11.23 -13.22 -6.34
N ASP A 125 10.52 -14.26 -6.77
CA ASP A 125 10.75 -15.66 -6.36
C ASP A 125 10.89 -15.83 -4.83
N GLY A 126 9.99 -15.17 -4.08
CA GLY A 126 9.97 -15.20 -2.61
C GLY A 126 11.01 -14.33 -1.91
N ARG A 127 11.85 -13.60 -2.65
CA ARG A 127 12.86 -12.69 -2.10
C ARG A 127 12.47 -11.24 -2.30
N ILE A 128 12.52 -10.46 -1.22
CA ILE A 128 12.29 -9.03 -1.27
C ILE A 128 13.51 -8.39 -1.94
N THR A 129 13.28 -7.75 -3.09
CA THR A 129 14.30 -7.20 -3.97
C THR A 129 14.09 -5.70 -4.13
N ALA A 130 15.13 -4.91 -3.92
CA ALA A 130 15.08 -3.47 -4.15
C ALA A 130 15.02 -3.19 -5.66
N ILE A 131 14.18 -2.23 -6.05
CA ILE A 131 14.03 -1.76 -7.43
C ILE A 131 14.23 -0.25 -7.48
N ASN A 132 14.85 0.23 -8.57
CA ASN A 132 15.06 1.65 -8.85
C ASN A 132 13.91 2.24 -9.66
#